data_AF-A0A963AKY6-F1
#
_entry.id   AF-A0A963AKY6-F1
#
_cell.length_a   1.000
_cell.length_b   1.000
_cell.length_c   1.000
_cell.angle_alpha   90.00
_cell.angle_beta   90.00
_cell.angle_gamma   90.00
#
_symmetry.space_group_name_H-M   'P 1'
#
loop_
_entity.id
_entity.type
_entity.pdbx_description
1 polymer ?
#
loop_
_entity_poly.entity_id
_entity_poly.type
_entity_poly.pdbx_seq_one_letter_code
_entity_poly.pdbx_strand_id
1 'polypeptide(L)' 'GDNRSYRVSFDKIATQLPGFRPRWTAEAGATELHNLFERIEMSGETYGFRAFTRLKQLTYLLRTGQLDDDLYWSAR' A
#
# COMPACT_ATOMS: atom_id res chain seq x y z
N GLY A 1 -15.77 -5.61 -3.05
CA GLY A 1 -14.87 -4.48 -3.38
C GLY A 1 -15.02 -3.42 -2.31
N ASP A 2 -14.01 -2.58 -2.13
CA ASP A 2 -14.15 -1.37 -1.32
C ASP A 2 -14.93 -0.33 -2.13
N ASN A 3 -16.09 0.08 -1.63
CA ASN A 3 -17.01 1.00 -2.32
C ASN A 3 -16.83 2.46 -1.88
N ARG A 4 -15.81 2.76 -1.07
CA ARG A 4 -15.54 4.13 -0.62
C ARG A 4 -15.05 4.98 -1.78
N SER A 5 -15.63 6.16 -1.93
CA SER A 5 -15.16 7.19 -2.87
C SER A 5 -14.57 8.36 -2.08
N TYR A 6 -13.44 8.89 -2.54
CA TYR A 6 -12.78 10.04 -1.91
C TYR A 6 -12.74 11.22 -2.88
N ARG A 7 -13.02 12.40 -2.37
CA ARG A 7 -12.82 13.67 -3.06
C ARG A 7 -11.91 14.55 -2.22
N VAL A 8 -10.82 15.02 -2.81
CA VAL A 8 -9.80 15.83 -2.13
C VAL A 8 -9.56 17.12 -2.91
N SER A 9 -9.29 18.21 -2.18
CA SER A 9 -8.85 19.48 -2.79
C SER A 9 -7.32 19.53 -2.85
N PHE A 10 -6.79 20.09 -3.93
CA PHE A 10 -5.37 20.37 -4.13
C PHE A 10 -5.05 21.88 -4.00
N ASP A 11 -5.97 22.69 -3.44
CA ASP A 11 -5.77 24.15 -3.34
C ASP A 11 -4.57 24.52 -2.46
N LYS A 12 -4.28 23.71 -1.44
CA LYS A 12 -3.15 23.94 -0.54
C LYS A 12 -1.81 23.90 -1.30
N ILE A 13 -1.60 22.93 -2.19
CA ILE A 13 -0.33 22.87 -2.93
C ILE A 13 -0.21 24.02 -3.93
N ALA A 14 -1.32 24.44 -4.54
CA ALA A 14 -1.33 25.58 -5.47
C ALA A 14 -0.96 26.91 -4.79
N THR A 15 -1.36 27.10 -3.52
CA THR A 15 -1.09 28.34 -2.76
C THR A 15 0.23 28.31 -2.01
N GLN A 16 0.60 27.18 -1.40
CA GLN A 16 1.78 27.08 -0.54
C GLN A 16 3.07 26.82 -1.33
N LEU A 17 2.97 26.27 -2.54
CA LEU A 17 4.12 26.00 -3.41
C LEU A 17 3.90 26.63 -4.80
N PRO A 18 4.02 27.97 -4.93
CA PRO A 18 3.88 28.64 -6.22
C PRO A 18 4.85 28.08 -7.27
N GLY A 19 4.34 27.82 -8.47
CA GLY A 19 5.12 27.20 -9.55
C GLY A 19 5.19 25.67 -9.49
N PHE A 20 4.68 25.01 -8.44
CA PHE A 20 4.56 23.57 -8.42
C PHE A 20 3.68 23.09 -9.57
N ARG A 21 4.20 22.15 -10.37
CA ARG A 21 3.47 21.45 -11.42
C ARG A 21 3.85 19.97 -11.40
N PRO A 22 2.86 19.05 -11.34
CA PRO A 22 3.16 17.63 -11.49
C PRO A 22 3.73 17.40 -12.90
N ARG A 23 4.89 16.76 -12.96
CA ARG A 23 5.56 16.40 -14.23
C ARG A 23 5.18 15.02 -14.74
N TRP A 24 4.71 14.15 -13.83
CA TRP A 24 4.29 12.80 -14.13
C TRP A 24 2.76 12.74 -14.21
N THR A 25 2.26 12.06 -15.23
CA THR A 25 0.85 11.70 -15.34
C THR A 25 0.59 10.40 -14.60
N ALA A 26 -0.68 10.13 -14.27
CA ALA A 26 -1.07 8.85 -13.67
C ALA A 26 -0.71 7.66 -14.58
N GLU A 27 -0.87 7.82 -15.90
CA GLU A 27 -0.49 6.82 -16.90
C GLU A 27 1.02 6.55 -16.90
N ALA A 28 1.84 7.60 -16.95
CA ALA A 28 3.30 7.46 -16.88
C ALA A 28 3.75 6.76 -15.59
N GLY A 29 3.10 7.09 -14.46
CA GLY A 29 3.35 6.40 -13.19
C GLY A 29 2.95 4.93 -13.22
N ALA A 30 1.83 4.58 -13.87
CA ALA A 30 1.40 3.19 -14.01
C ALA A 30 2.40 2.38 -14.86
N THR A 31 2.88 2.94 -15.99
CA THR A 31 3.91 2.31 -16.82
C THR A 31 5.22 2.12 -16.06
N GLU A 32 5.66 3.13 -15.30
CA GLU A 32 6.87 3.04 -14.48
C GLU A 32 6.78 1.92 -13.43
N LEU A 33 5.66 1.83 -12.72
CA LEU A 33 5.43 0.77 -11.73
C LEU A 33 5.36 -0.61 -12.38
N HIS A 34 4.71 -0.75 -13.52
CA HIS A 34 4.67 -2.01 -14.26
C HIS A 34 6.07 -2.49 -14.63
N ASN A 35 6.87 -1.63 -15.26
CA ASN A 35 8.25 -1.95 -15.64
C ASN A 35 9.12 -2.29 -14.42
N LEU A 36 8.92 -1.58 -13.31
CA LEU A 36 9.60 -1.89 -12.05
C LEU A 36 9.23 -3.29 -11.53
N PHE A 37 7.94 -3.62 -11.51
CA PHE A 37 7.46 -4.91 -11.02
C PHE A 37 7.93 -6.07 -11.87
N GLU A 38 7.99 -5.91 -13.20
CA GLU A 38 8.61 -6.88 -14.09
C GLU A 38 10.11 -7.07 -13.77
N ARG A 39 10.85 -5.96 -13.64
CA ARG A 39 12.30 -5.99 -13.40
C ARG A 39 12.68 -6.66 -12.08
N ILE A 40 11.86 -6.51 -11.04
CA ILE A 40 12.11 -7.13 -9.72
C ILE A 40 11.44 -8.51 -9.57
N GLU A 41 10.86 -9.05 -10.66
CA GLU A 41 10.16 -10.34 -10.67
C GLU A 41 9.05 -10.40 -9.61
N MET A 42 8.30 -9.31 -9.42
CA MET A 42 7.20 -9.24 -8.46
C MET A 42 6.03 -10.11 -8.92
N SER A 43 6.02 -11.37 -8.47
CA SER A 43 4.92 -12.29 -8.74
C SER A 43 3.64 -11.89 -8.01
N GLY A 44 2.49 -12.31 -8.54
CA GLY A 44 1.20 -12.12 -7.86
C GLY A 44 1.15 -12.79 -6.47
N GLU A 45 1.86 -13.91 -6.30
CA GLU A 45 2.02 -14.57 -5.00
C GLU A 45 2.79 -13.68 -4.02
N THR A 46 3.92 -13.10 -4.46
CA THR A 46 4.73 -12.19 -3.65
C THR A 46 3.94 -10.96 -3.27
N TYR A 47 3.27 -10.31 -4.23
CA TYR A 47 2.41 -9.16 -3.98
C TYR A 47 1.31 -9.47 -2.96
N GLY A 48 0.68 -10.65 -3.09
CA GLY A 48 -0.34 -11.13 -2.17
C GLY A 48 0.19 -11.73 -0.87
N PHE A 49 1.51 -11.76 -0.64
CA PHE A 49 2.10 -12.42 0.52
C PHE A 49 1.78 -11.67 1.82
N ARG A 50 1.81 -12.39 2.95
CA ARG A 50 1.46 -11.81 4.25
C ARG A 50 2.36 -10.65 4.66
N ALA A 51 3.61 -10.61 4.21
CA ALA A 51 4.51 -9.49 4.47
C ALA A 51 3.97 -8.14 3.94
N PHE A 52 3.11 -8.17 2.91
CA PHE A 52 2.52 -6.98 2.30
C PHE A 52 1.00 -6.88 2.50
N THR A 53 0.36 -7.91 3.06
CA THR A 53 -1.09 -7.94 3.30
C THR A 53 -1.40 -8.04 4.79
N ARG A 54 -1.77 -6.91 5.42
CA ARG A 54 -1.98 -6.81 6.87
C ARG A 54 -2.92 -7.89 7.44
N LEU A 55 -4.09 -8.09 6.82
CA LEU A 55 -5.04 -9.09 7.31
C LEU A 55 -4.43 -10.50 7.30
N LYS A 56 -3.73 -10.88 6.22
CA LYS A 56 -3.03 -12.18 6.15
C LYS A 56 -1.94 -12.30 7.21
N GLN A 57 -1.22 -11.22 7.52
CA GLN A 57 -0.21 -11.23 8.58
C GLN A 57 -0.84 -11.40 9.96
N LEU A 58 -1.91 -10.65 10.28
CA LEU A 58 -2.60 -10.77 11.55
C LEU A 58 -3.17 -12.19 11.73
N THR A 59 -3.83 -12.74 10.70
CA THR A 59 -4.31 -14.13 10.71
C THR A 59 -3.17 -15.12 10.95
N TYR A 60 -2.01 -14.94 10.31
CA TYR A 60 -0.84 -15.79 10.55
C TYR A 60 -0.31 -15.67 11.99
N LEU A 61 -0.20 -14.46 12.52
CA LEU A 61 0.33 -14.21 13.86
C LEU A 61 -0.59 -14.77 14.96
N LEU A 62 -1.90 -14.58 14.84
CA LEU A 62 -2.91 -15.19 15.71
C LEU A 62 -2.82 -16.72 15.67
N ARG A 63 -2.83 -17.29 14.45
CA ARG A 63 -2.73 -18.75 14.26
C ARG A 63 -1.44 -19.35 14.83
N THR A 64 -0.36 -18.57 14.86
CA THR A 64 0.94 -19.01 15.39
C THR A 64 1.15 -18.62 16.85
N GLY A 65 0.13 -18.06 17.52
CA GLY A 65 0.18 -17.68 18.93
C GLY A 65 1.13 -16.53 19.24
N GLN A 66 1.59 -15.79 18.24
CA GLN A 66 2.46 -14.62 18.43
C GLN A 66 1.67 -13.38 18.86
N LEU A 67 0.40 -13.32 18.48
CA LEU A 67 -0.55 -12.36 18.99
C LEU A 67 -1.65 -13.08 19.77
N ASP A 68 -2.18 -12.43 20.80
CA ASP A 68 -3.42 -12.81 21.46
C ASP A 68 -4.65 -12.29 20.69
N ASP A 69 -5.85 -12.66 21.16
CA ASP A 69 -7.13 -12.31 20.53
C ASP A 69 -7.40 -10.79 20.53
N ASP A 70 -6.75 -10.04 21.43
CA ASP A 70 -6.79 -8.58 21.49
C ASP A 70 -5.69 -7.91 20.63
N LEU A 71 -4.95 -8.70 19.86
CA LEU A 71 -3.86 -8.29 18.96
C LEU A 71 -2.63 -7.70 19.66
N TYR A 72 -2.38 -8.06 20.92
CA TYR A 72 -1.12 -7.79 21.62
C TYR A 72 -0.14 -8.94 21.43
N TRP A 73 1.16 -8.64 21.52
CA TRP A 73 2.19 -9.68 21.47
C TRP A 73 2.05 -10.60 22.67
N SER A 74 1.94 -11.89 22.42
CA SER A 74 2.03 -12.91 23.46
C SER A 74 3.40 -12.79 24.10
N ALA A 75 3.44 -12.46 25.40
CA ALA A 75 4.69 -12.45 26.15
C ALA A 75 5.39 -13.81 25.95
N ARG A 76 6.62 -13.79 25.45
CA ARG A 76 7.47 -14.99 25.43
C ARG A 76 7.88 -15.37 26.85
#